data_AF-A4I2J5-F1
#
_entry.id   AF-A4I2J5-F1
#
_cell.length_a   1.000
_cell.length_b   1.000
_cell.length_c   1.000
_cell.angle_alpha   90.00
_cell.angle_beta   90.00
_cell.angle_gamma   90.00
#
_symmetry.space_group_name_H-M   'P 1'
#
loop_
_entity.id
_entity.type
_entity.pdbx_description
1 polymer ?
#
loop_
_entity_poly.entity_id
_entity_poly.type
_entity_poly.pdbx_seq_one_letter_code
_entity_poly.pdbx_strand_id
1 'polypeptide(L)'
;MCCLVSGTYLAFGTAPPRTVQRQSTLLRPVIRSSVSTLLLFAGPIAEACHLGTFDTPESTLLLWRNYVICPIGEELFYRGVLFSLLHRRSSAARIIVSAFLFSLSHIHHLVSMACDAYRNCEDKGVAGNDRDEKERACWRSAGHAMCGIFVFTALFGLLSGYYYEHVCERSIIAIAAAHALCNAIGPPEFTVLRSRHFTAREKVASAAIYVAGIVGWAWMLLRY
;
A
#
# COMPACT_ATOMS: atom_id res chain seq x y z
N MET A 1 -30.78 -0.54 -7.37
CA MET A 1 -31.23 -0.36 -5.97
C MET A 1 -30.99 -1.59 -5.07
N CYS A 2 -31.19 -2.84 -5.53
CA CYS A 2 -30.94 -4.03 -4.70
C CYS A 2 -29.48 -4.26 -4.26
N CYS A 3 -28.48 -3.88 -5.06
CA CYS A 3 -27.07 -4.13 -4.70
C CYS A 3 -26.55 -3.24 -3.56
N LEU A 4 -27.06 -2.01 -3.41
CA LEU A 4 -26.62 -1.10 -2.34
C LEU A 4 -27.22 -1.49 -0.98
N VAL A 5 -28.46 -1.98 -0.97
CA VAL A 5 -29.13 -2.43 0.26
C VAL A 5 -28.45 -3.68 0.84
N SER A 6 -27.90 -4.56 0.00
CA SER A 6 -27.15 -5.72 0.51
C SER A 6 -25.85 -5.32 1.22
N GLY A 7 -25.14 -4.30 0.73
CA GLY A 7 -23.91 -3.80 1.36
C GLY A 7 -24.15 -3.14 2.72
N THR A 8 -25.20 -2.33 2.85
CA THR A 8 -25.54 -1.69 4.13
C THR A 8 -26.18 -2.67 5.11
N TYR A 9 -26.95 -3.64 4.65
CA TYR A 9 -27.52 -4.67 5.53
C TYR A 9 -26.43 -5.62 6.08
N LEU A 10 -25.40 -5.91 5.28
CA LEU A 10 -24.20 -6.62 5.77
C LEU A 10 -23.36 -5.79 6.74
N ALA A 11 -23.31 -4.47 6.56
CA ALA A 11 -22.54 -3.59 7.46
C ALA A 11 -23.27 -3.26 8.78
N PHE A 12 -24.57 -2.98 8.72
CA PHE A 12 -25.32 -2.32 9.80
C PHE A 12 -26.57 -3.07 10.28
N GLY A 13 -26.75 -4.34 9.90
CA GLY A 13 -27.87 -5.18 10.37
C GLY A 13 -28.10 -5.09 11.89
N THR A 14 -29.32 -4.68 12.24
CA THR A 14 -29.82 -4.45 13.60
C THR A 14 -29.85 -5.76 14.38
N ALA A 15 -28.88 -5.99 15.27
CA ALA A 15 -28.89 -7.09 16.23
C ALA A 15 -28.80 -6.55 17.68
N PRO A 16 -29.49 -7.18 18.65
CA PRO A 16 -29.63 -6.72 20.05
C PRO A 16 -28.27 -6.75 20.80
N PRO A 17 -28.13 -6.25 22.05
CA PRO A 17 -26.85 -5.82 22.63
C PRO A 17 -25.87 -6.97 22.89
N ARG A 18 -25.23 -7.42 21.80
CA ARG A 18 -23.98 -8.18 21.69
C ARG A 18 -22.89 -7.25 21.16
N THR A 19 -23.01 -5.95 21.41
CA THR A 19 -22.13 -4.90 20.87
C THR A 19 -20.69 -5.10 21.31
N VAL A 20 -20.44 -5.46 22.57
CA VAL A 20 -19.09 -5.72 23.08
C VAL A 20 -18.45 -6.92 22.38
N GLN A 21 -19.19 -8.04 22.24
CA GLN A 21 -18.65 -9.23 21.58
C GLN A 21 -18.40 -8.97 20.08
N ARG A 22 -19.31 -8.27 19.39
CA ARG A 22 -19.12 -7.89 17.97
C ARG A 22 -17.97 -6.89 17.78
N GLN A 23 -17.77 -5.94 18.68
CA GLN A 23 -16.64 -5.01 18.64
C GLN A 23 -15.31 -5.77 18.83
N SER A 24 -15.25 -6.70 19.80
CA SER A 24 -14.05 -7.51 20.02
C SER A 24 -13.66 -8.35 18.79
N THR A 25 -14.65 -8.89 18.06
CA THR A 25 -14.40 -9.65 16.83
C THR A 25 -14.00 -8.77 15.65
N LEU A 26 -14.43 -7.50 15.60
CA LEU A 26 -14.00 -6.56 14.55
C LEU A 26 -12.61 -5.98 14.81
N LEU A 27 -12.27 -5.72 16.07
CA LEU A 27 -10.99 -5.11 16.45
C LEU A 27 -9.82 -6.09 16.32
N ARG A 28 -10.04 -7.38 16.62
CA ARG A 28 -8.98 -8.39 16.58
C ARG A 28 -8.31 -8.51 15.20
N PRO A 29 -9.03 -8.64 14.07
CA PRO A 29 -8.41 -8.67 12.75
C PRO A 29 -7.66 -7.37 12.41
N VAL A 30 -8.20 -6.21 12.81
CA VAL A 30 -7.55 -4.90 12.61
C VAL A 30 -6.22 -4.84 13.34
N ILE A 31 -6.19 -5.25 14.61
CA ILE A 31 -4.95 -5.28 15.41
C ILE A 31 -3.96 -6.26 14.79
N ARG A 32 -4.39 -7.48 14.44
CA ARG A 32 -3.51 -8.51 13.87
C ARG A 32 -2.87 -8.06 12.56
N SER A 33 -3.67 -7.50 11.64
CA SER A 33 -3.17 -7.00 10.37
C SER A 33 -2.25 -5.79 10.58
N SER A 34 -2.64 -4.85 11.43
CA SER A 34 -1.85 -3.64 11.69
C SER A 34 -0.51 -3.95 12.34
N VAL A 35 -0.47 -4.78 13.39
CA VAL A 35 0.78 -5.17 14.06
C VAL A 35 1.68 -5.94 13.10
N SER A 36 1.12 -6.87 12.32
CA SER A 36 1.88 -7.62 11.33
C SER A 36 2.46 -6.70 10.25
N THR A 37 1.71 -5.72 9.77
CA THR A 37 2.20 -4.69 8.85
C THR A 37 3.33 -3.85 9.48
N LEU A 38 3.16 -3.36 10.71
CA LEU A 38 4.19 -2.57 11.40
C LEU A 38 5.50 -3.36 11.59
N LEU A 39 5.41 -4.67 11.86
CA LEU A 39 6.59 -5.54 11.91
C LEU A 39 7.30 -5.66 10.56
N LEU A 40 6.54 -5.93 9.49
CA LEU A 40 7.11 -6.03 8.14
C LEU A 40 7.84 -4.74 7.75
N PHE A 41 7.27 -3.61 8.13
CA PHE A 41 7.78 -2.28 7.83
C PHE A 41 8.69 -1.69 8.92
N ALA A 42 9.17 -2.49 9.88
CA ALA A 42 10.04 -2.00 10.95
C ALA A 42 11.32 -1.33 10.41
N GLY A 43 11.90 -1.87 9.34
CA GLY A 43 13.06 -1.27 8.65
C GLY A 43 12.76 0.13 8.09
N PRO A 44 11.80 0.28 7.17
CA PRO A 44 11.39 1.58 6.65
C PRO A 44 10.97 2.58 7.73
N ILE A 45 10.23 2.14 8.75
CA ILE A 45 9.84 2.99 9.89
C ILE A 45 11.08 3.50 10.63
N ALA A 46 12.03 2.62 10.96
CA ALA A 46 13.24 3.00 11.67
C ALA A 46 14.12 3.94 10.84
N GLU A 47 14.20 3.71 9.52
CA GLU A 47 14.91 4.59 8.59
C GLU A 47 14.24 5.98 8.52
N ALA A 48 12.92 6.03 8.34
CA ALA A 48 12.18 7.29 8.32
C ALA A 48 12.27 8.06 9.65
N CYS A 49 12.24 7.36 10.79
CA CYS A 49 12.49 7.96 12.11
C CYS A 49 13.92 8.50 12.23
N HIS A 50 14.91 7.77 11.73
CA HIS A 50 16.32 8.15 11.82
C HIS A 50 16.65 9.37 10.94
N LEU A 51 16.06 9.43 9.74
CA LEU A 51 16.28 10.50 8.77
C LEU A 51 15.31 11.68 8.94
N GLY A 52 14.21 11.50 9.67
CA GLY A 52 13.16 12.51 9.81
C GLY A 52 12.33 12.72 8.54
N THR A 53 12.18 11.68 7.72
CA THR A 53 11.59 11.75 6.36
C THR A 53 10.14 11.28 6.29
N PHE A 54 9.38 11.39 7.39
CA PHE A 54 7.93 11.14 7.31
C PHE A 54 7.23 12.28 6.58
N ASP A 55 6.90 12.02 5.32
CA ASP A 55 6.15 12.97 4.51
C ASP A 55 4.71 13.10 5.02
N THR A 56 4.36 14.29 5.49
CA THR A 56 2.98 14.65 5.78
C THR A 56 2.34 15.25 4.54
N PRO A 57 1.13 14.80 4.12
CA PRO A 57 0.44 15.40 2.99
C PRO A 57 0.24 16.91 3.16
N GLU A 58 0.49 17.69 2.11
CA GLU A 58 0.43 19.16 2.17
C GLU A 58 -0.97 19.71 2.47
N SER A 59 -2.02 18.93 2.17
CA SER A 59 -3.40 19.36 2.38
C SER A 59 -4.25 18.29 3.04
N THR A 60 -5.24 18.75 3.81
CA THR A 60 -6.24 17.90 4.46
C THR A 60 -6.97 17.00 3.45
N LEU A 61 -7.24 17.50 2.24
CA LEU A 61 -7.89 16.70 1.18
C LEU A 61 -7.01 15.53 0.73
N LEU A 62 -5.70 15.76 0.54
CA LEU A 62 -4.76 14.70 0.20
C LEU A 62 -4.60 13.69 1.33
N LEU A 63 -4.62 14.15 2.58
CA LEU A 63 -4.58 13.28 3.77
C LEU A 63 -5.78 12.32 3.79
N TRP A 64 -7.00 12.84 3.67
CA TRP A 64 -8.20 12.00 3.63
C TRP A 64 -8.23 11.06 2.43
N ARG A 65 -7.80 11.56 1.26
CA ARG A 65 -7.70 10.74 0.05
C ARG A 65 -6.76 9.55 0.26
N ASN A 66 -5.53 9.81 0.70
CA ASN A 66 -4.46 8.81 0.73
C ASN A 66 -4.61 7.78 1.86
N TYR A 67 -5.18 8.18 3.01
CA TYR A 67 -5.23 7.33 4.20
C TYR A 67 -6.62 6.78 4.55
N VAL A 68 -7.69 7.29 3.92
CA VAL A 68 -9.05 6.82 4.22
C VAL A 68 -9.78 6.43 2.96
N ILE A 69 -9.98 7.37 2.02
CA ILE A 69 -10.88 7.16 0.88
C ILE A 69 -10.30 6.14 -0.09
N CYS A 70 -9.04 6.32 -0.52
CA CYS A 70 -8.39 5.39 -1.46
C CYS A 70 -8.23 3.99 -0.85
N PRO A 71 -7.64 3.80 0.35
CA PRO A 71 -7.52 2.48 0.95
C PRO A 71 -8.86 1.74 1.07
N ILE A 72 -9.91 2.40 1.55
CA ILE A 72 -11.23 1.77 1.67
C ILE A 72 -11.82 1.43 0.30
N GLY A 73 -11.77 2.38 -0.64
CA GLY A 73 -12.34 2.20 -1.98
C GLY A 73 -11.65 1.10 -2.77
N GLU A 74 -10.33 1.06 -2.75
CA GLU A 74 -9.52 0.06 -3.42
C GLU A 74 -9.72 -1.32 -2.81
N GLU A 75 -9.69 -1.45 -1.47
CA GLU A 75 -9.92 -2.74 -0.83
C GLU A 75 -11.36 -3.25 -1.04
N LEU A 76 -12.36 -2.36 -1.01
CA LEU A 76 -13.73 -2.73 -1.32
C LEU A 76 -13.86 -3.26 -2.76
N PHE A 77 -13.22 -2.61 -3.73
CA PHE A 77 -13.25 -3.06 -5.12
C PHE A 77 -12.52 -4.39 -5.31
N TYR A 78 -11.26 -4.48 -4.88
CA TYR A 78 -10.40 -5.63 -5.16
C TYR A 78 -10.66 -6.84 -4.25
N ARG A 79 -11.03 -6.64 -2.98
CA ARG A 79 -11.25 -7.73 -2.00
C ARG A 79 -12.72 -7.96 -1.71
N GLY A 80 -13.56 -6.92 -1.81
CA GLY A 80 -15.01 -7.07 -1.71
C GLY A 80 -15.63 -7.60 -3.01
N VAL A 81 -15.49 -6.83 -4.10
CA VAL A 81 -16.17 -7.12 -5.37
C VAL A 81 -15.43 -8.20 -6.18
N LEU A 82 -14.15 -7.98 -6.49
CA LEU A 82 -13.42 -8.86 -7.41
C LEU A 82 -13.23 -10.28 -6.85
N PHE A 83 -12.94 -10.43 -5.56
CA PHE A 83 -12.88 -11.77 -4.94
C PHE A 83 -14.22 -12.51 -4.97
N SER A 84 -15.33 -11.78 -4.85
CA SER A 84 -16.68 -12.34 -4.98
C SER A 84 -16.97 -12.77 -6.43
N LEU A 85 -16.56 -11.99 -7.43
CA LEU A 85 -16.69 -12.37 -8.84
C LEU A 85 -15.84 -13.60 -9.19
N LEU A 86 -14.67 -13.73 -8.56
CA LEU A 86 -13.76 -14.84 -8.76
C LEU A 86 -14.01 -16.00 -7.78
N HIS A 87 -15.17 -16.07 -7.08
CA HIS A 87 -15.40 -17.04 -6.01
C HIS A 87 -15.24 -18.51 -6.42
N ARG A 88 -15.41 -18.82 -7.72
CA ARG A 88 -15.25 -20.18 -8.28
C ARG A 88 -13.80 -20.56 -8.55
N ARG A 89 -12.87 -19.61 -8.41
CA ARG A 89 -11.43 -19.81 -8.60
C ARG A 89 -10.76 -20.15 -7.27
N SER A 90 -9.62 -20.82 -7.33
CA SER A 90 -8.80 -21.09 -6.15
C SER A 90 -8.40 -19.80 -5.44
N SER A 91 -8.11 -19.89 -4.14
CA SER A 91 -7.58 -18.77 -3.34
C SER A 91 -6.37 -18.11 -4.02
N ALA A 92 -5.37 -18.91 -4.41
CA ALA A 92 -4.18 -18.41 -5.10
C ALA A 92 -4.51 -17.64 -6.39
N ALA A 93 -5.44 -18.15 -7.21
CA ALA A 93 -5.84 -17.46 -8.44
C ALA A 93 -6.53 -16.12 -8.15
N ARG A 94 -7.38 -16.05 -7.12
CA ARG A 94 -8.03 -14.79 -6.70
C ARG A 94 -6.99 -13.75 -6.27
N ILE A 95 -6.03 -14.16 -5.47
CA ILE A 95 -4.94 -13.29 -4.98
C ILE A 95 -4.09 -12.79 -6.15
N ILE A 96 -3.62 -13.68 -7.04
CA ILE A 96 -2.76 -13.32 -8.17
C ILE A 96 -3.49 -12.39 -9.15
N VAL A 97 -4.72 -12.71 -9.54
CA VAL A 97 -5.48 -11.88 -10.49
C VAL A 97 -5.78 -10.51 -9.89
N SER A 98 -6.17 -10.46 -8.62
CA SER A 98 -6.43 -9.20 -7.92
C SER A 98 -5.18 -8.33 -7.81
N ALA A 99 -4.03 -8.92 -7.45
CA ALA A 99 -2.76 -8.21 -7.37
C ALA A 99 -2.32 -7.63 -8.72
N PHE A 100 -2.48 -8.40 -9.80
CA PHE A 100 -2.17 -7.95 -11.14
C PHE A 100 -3.07 -6.78 -11.58
N LEU A 101 -4.38 -6.89 -11.40
CA LEU A 101 -5.32 -5.83 -11.76
C LEU A 101 -5.13 -4.57 -10.88
N PHE A 102 -4.83 -4.74 -9.60
CA PHE A 102 -4.47 -3.65 -8.69
C PHE A 102 -3.23 -2.90 -9.15
N SER A 103 -2.17 -3.61 -9.54
CA SER A 103 -0.98 -2.98 -10.10
C SER A 103 -1.31 -2.25 -11.41
N LEU A 104 -2.09 -2.86 -12.30
CA LEU A 104 -2.48 -2.26 -13.58
C LEU A 104 -3.31 -0.98 -13.40
N SER A 105 -4.16 -0.88 -12.37
CA SER A 105 -4.93 0.36 -12.16
C SER A 105 -4.06 1.56 -11.88
N HIS A 106 -2.79 1.39 -11.46
CA HIS A 106 -1.86 2.50 -11.25
C HIS A 106 -1.34 3.13 -12.55
N ILE A 107 -1.68 2.58 -13.73
CA ILE A 107 -1.39 3.22 -15.03
C ILE A 107 -1.90 4.66 -15.10
N HIS A 108 -2.98 4.99 -14.40
CA HIS A 108 -3.52 6.35 -14.40
C HIS A 108 -2.52 7.41 -13.90
N HIS A 109 -1.50 7.01 -13.12
CA HIS A 109 -0.41 7.90 -12.70
C HIS A 109 0.62 8.18 -13.80
N LEU A 110 0.58 7.50 -14.95
CA LEU A 110 1.59 7.67 -16.00
C LEU A 110 1.60 9.10 -16.53
N VAL A 111 0.42 9.64 -16.78
CA VAL A 111 0.25 11.01 -17.29
C VAL A 111 0.70 12.01 -16.25
N SER A 112 0.30 11.85 -14.98
CA SER A 112 0.74 12.76 -13.91
C SER A 112 2.26 12.72 -13.73
N MET A 113 2.87 11.54 -13.76
CA MET A 113 4.33 11.40 -13.71
C MET A 113 5.04 12.05 -14.92
N ALA A 114 4.46 11.96 -16.11
CA ALA A 114 5.00 12.64 -17.29
C ALA A 114 4.90 14.17 -17.17
N CYS A 115 3.78 14.68 -16.65
CA CYS A 115 3.60 16.11 -16.35
C CYS A 115 4.58 16.60 -15.27
N ASP A 116 4.79 15.81 -14.21
CA ASP A 116 5.72 16.15 -13.13
C ASP A 116 7.17 16.15 -13.63
N ALA A 117 7.54 15.17 -14.46
CA ALA A 117 8.84 15.16 -15.14
C ALA A 117 9.04 16.40 -16.01
N TYR A 118 8.00 16.83 -16.74
CA TYR A 118 8.04 18.03 -17.57
C TYR A 118 8.24 19.31 -16.75
N ARG A 119 7.49 19.48 -15.66
CA ARG A 119 7.62 20.61 -14.72
C ARG A 119 9.01 20.69 -14.11
N ASN A 120 9.53 19.57 -13.62
CA ASN A 120 10.87 19.50 -13.04
C ASN A 120 11.98 19.89 -14.04
N CYS A 121 11.77 19.70 -15.35
CA CYS A 121 12.70 20.17 -16.38
C CYS A 121 12.60 21.69 -16.61
N GLU A 122 11.41 22.29 -16.51
CA GLU A 122 11.22 23.75 -16.63
C GLU A 122 11.86 24.49 -15.46
N ASP A 123 11.66 23.99 -14.23
CA ASP A 123 12.22 24.60 -13.02
C ASP A 123 13.76 24.60 -13.02
N LYS A 124 14.38 23.63 -13.69
CA LYS A 124 15.84 23.55 -13.86
C LYS A 124 16.38 24.48 -14.95
N GLY A 125 15.54 25.26 -15.61
CA GLY A 125 15.96 26.22 -16.65
C GLY A 125 16.58 25.56 -17.87
N VAL A 126 16.22 24.30 -18.17
CA VAL A 126 16.73 23.58 -19.35
C VAL A 126 16.07 24.14 -20.60
N ALA A 127 16.59 25.27 -21.08
CA ALA A 127 16.23 25.90 -22.34
C ALA A 127 17.16 25.37 -23.45
N GLY A 128 16.60 24.84 -24.54
CA GLY A 128 17.38 24.61 -25.77
C GLY A 128 17.26 23.26 -26.46
N ASN A 129 16.29 22.41 -26.11
CA ASN A 129 16.05 21.16 -26.86
C ASN A 129 14.70 21.21 -27.59
N ASP A 130 14.61 20.50 -28.72
CA ASP A 130 13.38 20.32 -29.48
C ASP A 130 12.24 19.86 -28.54
N ARG A 131 11.06 20.46 -28.68
CA ARG A 131 9.91 20.21 -27.80
C ARG A 131 9.57 18.71 -27.81
N ASP A 132 9.60 18.10 -28.99
CA ASP A 132 9.29 16.68 -29.18
C ASP A 132 10.28 15.77 -28.45
N GLU A 133 11.57 16.14 -28.45
CA GLU A 133 12.60 15.40 -27.72
C GLU A 133 12.41 15.50 -26.20
N LYS A 134 12.08 16.70 -25.70
CA LYS A 134 11.78 16.92 -24.28
C LYS A 134 10.58 16.10 -23.83
N GLU A 135 9.48 16.13 -24.58
CA GLU A 135 8.28 15.35 -24.28
C GLU A 135 8.59 13.85 -24.25
N ARG A 136 9.31 13.35 -25.26
CA ARG A 136 9.71 11.93 -25.32
C ARG A 136 10.59 11.52 -24.15
N ALA A 137 11.49 12.39 -23.69
CA ALA A 137 12.29 12.14 -22.49
C ALA A 137 11.43 12.07 -21.21
N CYS A 138 10.43 12.94 -21.09
CA CYS A 138 9.50 12.95 -19.96
C CYS A 138 8.69 11.64 -19.91
N TRP A 139 8.11 11.22 -21.04
CA TRP A 139 7.37 9.95 -21.13
C TRP A 139 8.25 8.73 -20.85
N ARG A 140 9.51 8.72 -21.30
CA ARG A 140 10.45 7.66 -20.96
C ARG A 140 10.74 7.63 -19.46
N SER A 141 11.00 8.77 -18.84
CA SER A 141 11.23 8.87 -17.40
C SER A 141 10.03 8.38 -16.60
N ALA A 142 8.82 8.80 -16.98
CA ALA A 142 7.57 8.36 -16.37
C ALA A 142 7.36 6.85 -16.55
N GLY A 143 7.65 6.30 -17.73
CA GLY A 143 7.61 4.88 -18.01
C GLY A 143 8.57 4.07 -17.13
N HIS A 144 9.81 4.56 -16.94
CA HIS A 144 10.79 3.94 -16.05
C HIS A 144 10.35 3.96 -14.58
N ALA A 145 9.83 5.08 -14.10
CA ALA A 145 9.28 5.17 -12.74
C ALA A 145 8.09 4.22 -12.56
N MET A 146 7.20 4.13 -13.57
CA MET A 146 6.03 3.26 -13.55
C MET A 146 6.40 1.78 -13.40
N CYS A 147 7.51 1.31 -13.99
CA CYS A 147 7.97 -0.07 -13.78
C CYS A 147 8.21 -0.37 -12.30
N GLY A 148 8.84 0.54 -11.57
CA GLY A 148 9.05 0.40 -10.12
C GLY A 148 7.72 0.38 -9.36
N ILE A 149 6.82 1.30 -9.68
CA ILE A 149 5.47 1.35 -9.10
C ILE A 149 4.73 0.04 -9.33
N PHE A 150 4.79 -0.55 -10.54
CA PHE A 150 4.14 -1.83 -10.81
C PHE A 150 4.66 -2.96 -9.94
N VAL A 151 5.98 -3.08 -9.77
CA VAL A 151 6.56 -4.13 -8.93
C VAL A 151 6.08 -4.00 -7.48
N PHE A 152 6.19 -2.82 -6.89
CA PHE A 152 5.80 -2.61 -5.50
C PHE A 152 4.28 -2.76 -5.30
N THR A 153 3.47 -2.20 -6.19
CA THR A 153 2.00 -2.33 -6.11
C THR A 153 1.52 -3.76 -6.36
N ALA A 154 2.19 -4.54 -7.22
CA ALA A 154 1.88 -5.95 -7.40
C ALA A 154 2.22 -6.77 -6.15
N LEU A 155 3.41 -6.55 -5.55
CA LEU A 155 3.81 -7.21 -4.30
C LEU A 155 2.87 -6.85 -3.14
N PHE A 156 2.53 -5.57 -3.02
CA PHE A 156 1.53 -5.11 -2.06
C PHE A 156 0.16 -5.74 -2.35
N GLY A 157 -0.25 -5.82 -3.62
CA GLY A 157 -1.49 -6.46 -4.04
C GLY A 157 -1.57 -7.93 -3.61
N LEU A 158 -0.48 -8.69 -3.78
CA LEU A 158 -0.34 -10.08 -3.34
C LEU A 158 -0.44 -10.19 -1.82
N LEU A 159 0.31 -9.37 -1.09
CA LEU A 159 0.29 -9.33 0.36
C LEU A 159 -1.10 -9.01 0.89
N SER A 160 -1.77 -8.01 0.34
CA SER A 160 -3.10 -7.58 0.76
C SER A 160 -4.17 -8.62 0.43
N GLY A 161 -4.04 -9.33 -0.69
CA GLY A 161 -4.87 -10.49 -1.00
C GLY A 161 -4.71 -11.61 0.03
N TYR A 162 -3.47 -11.95 0.39
CA TYR A 162 -3.16 -12.95 1.43
C TYR A 162 -3.68 -12.51 2.81
N TYR A 163 -3.40 -11.27 3.23
CA TYR A 163 -3.89 -10.72 4.50
C TYR A 163 -5.41 -10.77 4.57
N TYR A 164 -6.10 -10.37 3.50
CA TYR A 164 -7.56 -10.40 3.48
C TYR A 164 -8.13 -11.81 3.77
N GLU A 165 -7.53 -12.85 3.20
CA GLU A 165 -8.02 -14.23 3.38
C GLU A 165 -7.61 -14.86 4.71
N HIS A 166 -6.38 -14.63 5.16
CA HIS A 166 -5.75 -15.40 6.23
C HIS A 166 -5.53 -14.64 7.53
N VAL A 167 -5.41 -13.31 7.48
CA VAL A 167 -5.07 -12.47 8.65
C VAL A 167 -6.26 -11.64 9.11
N CYS A 168 -6.98 -11.06 8.15
CA CYS A 168 -8.06 -10.10 8.37
C CYS A 168 -9.43 -10.77 8.54
N GLU A 169 -9.53 -12.10 8.49
CA GLU A 169 -10.80 -12.85 8.58
C GLU A 169 -11.85 -12.31 7.58
N ARG A 170 -11.40 -11.92 6.37
CA ARG A 170 -12.21 -11.29 5.31
C ARG A 170 -12.86 -9.95 5.67
N SER A 171 -12.36 -9.27 6.70
CA SER A 171 -12.79 -7.91 7.06
C SER A 171 -12.15 -6.86 6.14
N ILE A 172 -12.98 -6.13 5.39
CA ILE A 172 -12.55 -5.02 4.53
C ILE A 172 -11.93 -3.88 5.36
N ILE A 173 -12.48 -3.59 6.54
CA ILE A 173 -11.94 -2.53 7.41
C ILE A 173 -10.55 -2.90 7.93
N ALA A 174 -10.31 -4.16 8.27
CA ALA A 174 -9.01 -4.61 8.76
C ALA A 174 -7.92 -4.57 7.67
N ILE A 175 -8.26 -4.93 6.43
CA ILE A 175 -7.32 -4.80 5.31
C ILE A 175 -7.12 -3.35 4.89
N ALA A 176 -8.17 -2.51 4.90
CA ALA A 176 -8.06 -1.08 4.59
C ALA A 176 -7.19 -0.35 5.61
N ALA A 177 -7.25 -0.71 6.90
CA ALA A 177 -6.35 -0.18 7.92
C ALA A 177 -4.89 -0.56 7.66
N ALA A 178 -4.62 -1.83 7.33
CA ALA A 178 -3.27 -2.29 6.95
C ALA A 178 -2.76 -1.59 5.68
N HIS A 179 -3.64 -1.36 4.70
CA HIS A 179 -3.33 -0.60 3.50
C HIS A 179 -2.99 0.85 3.82
N ALA A 180 -3.83 1.54 4.61
CA ALA A 180 -3.56 2.91 5.04
C ALA A 180 -2.20 3.05 5.74
N LEU A 181 -1.82 2.07 6.57
CA LEU A 181 -0.48 2.01 7.17
C LEU A 181 0.62 1.89 6.12
N CYS A 182 0.48 1.01 5.14
CA CYS A 182 1.44 0.91 4.05
C CYS A 182 1.57 2.21 3.26
N ASN A 183 0.46 2.92 3.01
CA ASN A 183 0.48 4.23 2.35
C ASN A 183 1.15 5.31 3.19
N ALA A 184 1.02 5.25 4.52
CA ALA A 184 1.67 6.18 5.43
C ALA A 184 3.18 5.94 5.56
N ILE A 185 3.61 4.68 5.49
CA ILE A 185 5.02 4.31 5.64
C ILE A 185 5.78 4.42 4.31
N GLY A 186 5.13 4.05 3.21
CA GLY A 186 5.76 4.00 1.88
C GLY A 186 6.65 2.77 1.65
N PRO A 187 7.19 2.62 0.43
CA PRO A 187 8.09 1.54 0.08
C PRO A 187 9.46 1.71 0.77
N PRO A 188 10.27 0.64 0.87
CA PRO A 188 11.60 0.73 1.44
C PRO A 188 12.57 1.50 0.52
N GLU A 189 13.13 2.61 1.00
CA GLU A 189 14.10 3.41 0.24
C GLU A 189 15.54 2.90 0.36
N PHE A 190 15.89 2.30 1.50
CA PHE A 190 17.22 1.81 1.84
C PHE A 190 18.28 2.93 1.80
N THR A 191 17.88 4.14 2.16
CA THR A 191 18.71 5.34 2.09
C THR A 191 19.95 5.22 2.98
N VAL A 192 19.81 4.69 4.20
CA VAL A 192 20.94 4.47 5.14
C VAL A 192 21.90 3.41 4.60
N LEU A 193 21.37 2.31 4.06
CA LEU A 193 22.18 1.21 3.53
C LEU A 193 22.97 1.59 2.28
N ARG A 194 22.35 2.37 1.38
CA ARG A 194 22.94 2.77 0.10
C ARG A 194 23.84 4.00 0.20
N SER A 195 23.58 4.90 1.15
CA SER A 195 24.35 6.14 1.30
C SER A 195 25.78 5.89 1.76
N ARG A 196 26.72 6.69 1.26
CA ARG A 196 28.14 6.65 1.66
C ARG A 196 28.42 7.41 2.96
N HIS A 197 27.47 8.21 3.43
CA HIS A 197 27.65 9.10 4.58
C HIS A 197 27.48 8.40 5.92
N PHE A 198 26.80 7.25 5.95
CA PHE A 198 26.60 6.48 7.18
C PHE A 198 27.75 5.52 7.45
N THR A 199 28.08 5.39 8.73
CA THR A 199 29.10 4.47 9.24
C THR A 199 28.69 3.01 9.01
N ALA A 200 29.67 2.10 9.01
CA ALA A 200 29.40 0.67 8.89
C ALA A 200 28.47 0.16 10.01
N ARG A 201 28.57 0.73 11.23
CA ARG A 201 27.73 0.35 12.36
C ARG A 201 26.25 0.72 12.12
N GLU A 202 25.99 1.93 11.63
CA GLU A 202 24.63 2.38 11.29
C GLU A 202 24.02 1.53 10.18
N LYS A 203 24.81 1.16 9.17
CA LYS A 203 24.37 0.27 8.10
C LYS A 203 24.02 -1.13 8.60
N VAL A 204 24.87 -1.71 9.45
CA VAL A 204 24.61 -3.02 10.05
C VAL A 204 23.38 -2.96 10.95
N ALA A 205 23.21 -1.91 11.75
CA ALA A 205 22.04 -1.71 12.58
C ALA A 205 20.75 -1.58 11.74
N SER A 206 20.76 -0.76 10.70
CA SER A 206 19.64 -0.63 9.77
C SER A 206 19.30 -1.98 9.13
N ALA A 207 20.28 -2.69 8.57
CA ALA A 207 20.08 -4.00 7.96
C ALA A 207 19.50 -5.02 8.97
N ALA A 208 19.99 -5.01 10.22
CA ALA A 208 19.47 -5.87 11.27
C ALA A 208 17.99 -5.59 11.58
N ILE A 209 17.56 -4.32 11.58
CA ILE A 209 16.15 -3.95 11.80
C ILE A 209 15.26 -4.41 10.64
N TYR A 210 15.70 -4.22 9.38
CA TYR A 210 14.99 -4.74 8.20
C TYR A 210 14.79 -6.26 8.30
N VAL A 211 15.86 -7.00 8.59
CA VAL A 211 15.81 -8.47 8.71
C VAL A 211 14.95 -8.90 9.89
N ALA A 212 15.11 -8.27 11.06
CA ALA A 212 14.30 -8.56 12.24
C ALA A 212 12.80 -8.31 12.01
N GLY A 213 12.46 -7.23 11.28
CA GLY A 213 11.09 -6.94 10.87
C GLY A 213 10.48 -8.03 9.99
N ILE A 214 11.20 -8.44 8.94
CA ILE A 214 10.77 -9.52 8.04
C ILE A 214 10.64 -10.85 8.77
N VAL A 215 11.62 -11.22 9.61
CA VAL A 215 11.59 -12.47 10.39
C VAL A 215 10.45 -12.45 11.40
N GLY A 216 10.25 -11.33 12.11
CA GLY A 216 9.16 -11.15 13.06
C GLY A 216 7.79 -11.22 12.39
N TRP A 217 7.64 -10.59 11.22
CA TRP A 217 6.44 -10.67 10.39
C TRP A 217 6.18 -12.11 9.93
N ALA A 218 7.17 -12.79 9.36
CA ALA A 218 7.02 -14.17 8.89
C ALA A 218 6.65 -15.11 10.04
N TRP A 219 7.31 -14.96 11.20
CA TRP A 219 6.99 -15.73 12.40
C TRP A 219 5.55 -15.47 12.88
N MET A 220 5.08 -14.22 12.83
CA MET A 220 3.70 -13.87 13.18
C MET A 220 2.69 -14.52 12.22
N LEU A 221 2.98 -14.53 10.91
CA LEU A 221 2.12 -15.19 9.93
C LEU A 221 2.04 -16.71 10.12
N LEU A 222 3.13 -17.35 10.55
CA LEU A 222 3.14 -18.80 10.85
C LEU A 222 2.31 -19.16 12.10
N ARG A 223 1.92 -18.18 12.91
CA ARG A 223 1.11 -18.37 14.12
C ARG A 223 -0.39 -18.12 13.89
N TYR A 224 -0.77 -17.69 12.69
CA TYR A 224 -2.15 -17.40 12.32
C TYR A 224 -2.79 -18.59 11.62
#